data_AF-A0A7V8XWZ3-F1
#
_entry.id   AF-A0A7V8XWZ3-F1
#
_cell.length_a   1.000
_cell.length_b   1.000
_cell.length_c   1.000
_cell.angle_alpha   90.00
_cell.angle_beta   90.00
_cell.angle_gamma   90.00
#
_symmetry.space_group_name_H-M   'P 1'
#
loop_
_entity.id
_entity.type
_entity.pdbx_description
1 polymer ?
#
loop_
_entity_poly.entity_id
_entity_poly.type
_entity_poly.pdbx_seq_one_letter_code
_entity_poly.pdbx_strand_id
1 'polypeptide(L)'
;MKKLVPWAPMLDQFPSQEEPIGPTGSSCAYPGIHIQVMSFSQQTIDAAKKRGRLAPVAEVADEAYLYENPSGYIELYAKVGKHLVTVQKSVRADEKTESVRPGVIALAKALAAKLR
;
A
#
# COMPACT_ATOMS: atom_id res chain seq x y z
N MET A 1 5.18 -29.24 25.22
CA MET A 1 4.73 -27.90 25.70
C MET A 1 4.66 -26.94 24.52
N LYS A 2 3.47 -26.66 24.00
CA LYS A 2 3.28 -25.58 23.00
C LYS A 2 3.26 -24.26 23.76
N LYS A 3 4.27 -23.41 23.55
CA LYS A 3 4.25 -22.03 24.03
C LYS A 3 3.16 -21.29 23.25
N LEU A 4 1.97 -21.21 23.85
CA LEU A 4 0.93 -20.29 23.44
C LEU A 4 1.45 -18.89 23.74
N VAL A 5 2.08 -18.25 22.77
CA VAL A 5 2.17 -16.78 22.77
C VAL A 5 0.72 -16.27 22.78
N PRO A 6 0.29 -15.45 23.76
CA PRO A 6 -1.10 -15.01 23.90
C PRO A 6 -1.56 -14.02 22.81
N TRP A 7 -0.75 -13.86 21.76
CA TRP A 7 -0.91 -12.89 20.69
C TRP A 7 -1.23 -13.59 19.36
N ALA A 8 -1.99 -14.70 19.39
CA ALA A 8 -2.67 -15.16 18.18
C ALA A 8 -3.26 -13.92 17.49
N PRO A 9 -2.93 -13.70 16.21
CA PRO A 9 -2.80 -12.35 15.65
C PRO A 9 -4.12 -11.61 15.87
N MET A 10 -4.12 -10.61 16.75
CA MET A 10 -5.29 -9.75 16.97
C MET A 10 -5.78 -9.12 15.66
N LEU A 11 -4.93 -9.10 14.62
CA LEU A 11 -5.26 -8.69 13.27
C LEU A 11 -6.32 -9.58 12.58
N ASP A 12 -6.38 -10.89 12.89
CA ASP A 12 -7.39 -11.80 12.34
C ASP A 12 -8.78 -11.62 13.00
N GLN A 13 -8.87 -10.81 14.07
CA GLN A 13 -10.12 -10.61 14.83
C GLN A 13 -10.97 -9.44 14.30
N PHE A 14 -10.41 -8.62 13.40
CA PHE A 14 -11.16 -7.57 12.73
C PHE A 14 -11.45 -8.03 11.30
N PRO A 15 -12.72 -8.23 10.91
CA PRO A 15 -13.03 -8.55 9.52
C PRO A 15 -12.48 -7.41 8.65
N SER A 16 -11.70 -7.76 7.63
CA SER A 16 -11.28 -6.79 6.63
C SER A 16 -12.52 -6.18 6.01
N GLN A 17 -12.78 -4.90 6.27
CA GLN A 17 -13.86 -4.17 5.62
C GLN A 17 -13.35 -3.76 4.25
N GLU A 18 -13.78 -4.52 3.25
CA GLU A 18 -13.62 -4.12 1.85
C GLU A 18 -14.69 -3.09 1.53
N GLU A 19 -14.26 -1.87 1.23
CA GLU A 19 -15.12 -0.78 0.80
C GLU A 19 -14.95 -0.56 -0.71
N PRO A 20 -16.03 -0.42 -1.49
CA PRO A 20 -15.90 -0.15 -2.92
C PRO A 20 -15.34 1.27 -3.18
N ILE A 21 -14.41 1.38 -4.13
CA ILE A 21 -13.92 2.65 -4.67
C ILE A 21 -14.44 2.81 -6.09
N GLY A 22 -15.47 3.63 -6.26
CA GLY A 22 -16.11 3.84 -7.55
C GLY A 22 -16.66 2.53 -8.15
N PRO A 23 -16.75 2.41 -9.48
CA PRO A 23 -17.41 1.27 -10.12
C PRO A 23 -16.56 0.01 -10.22
N THR A 24 -15.23 0.09 -10.03
CA THR A 24 -14.32 -1.03 -10.32
C THR A 24 -13.14 -1.16 -9.36
N GLY A 25 -13.11 -0.36 -8.29
CA GLY A 25 -12.07 -0.43 -7.28
C GLY A 25 -12.61 -0.91 -5.95
N SER A 26 -11.69 -1.28 -5.08
CA SER A 26 -11.97 -1.57 -3.69
C SER A 26 -10.81 -1.14 -2.80
N SER A 27 -11.10 -0.98 -1.52
CA SER A 27 -10.14 -0.64 -0.49
C SER A 27 -10.33 -1.48 0.74
N CYS A 28 -9.22 -1.83 1.37
CA CYS A 28 -9.18 -2.45 2.68
C CYS A 28 -8.38 -1.56 3.63
N ALA A 29 -8.98 -1.23 4.77
CA ALA A 29 -8.32 -0.47 5.82
C ALA A 29 -7.94 -1.40 6.99
N TYR A 30 -6.68 -1.29 7.41
CA TYR A 30 -6.13 -1.87 8.62
C TYR A 30 -5.59 -0.74 9.51
N PRO A 31 -5.39 -0.96 10.82
CA PRO A 31 -4.78 0.04 11.68
C PRO A 31 -3.44 0.57 11.11
N GLY A 32 -3.47 1.81 10.63
CA GLY A 32 -2.31 2.50 10.05
C GLY A 32 -1.93 2.09 8.63
N ILE A 33 -2.63 1.15 7.98
CA ILE A 33 -2.37 0.74 6.59
C ILE A 33 -3.67 0.80 5.79
N HIS A 34 -3.64 1.47 4.64
CA HIS A 34 -4.72 1.44 3.67
C HIS A 34 -4.23 0.82 2.38
N ILE A 35 -4.98 -0.13 1.86
CA ILE A 35 -4.74 -0.77 0.57
C ILE A 35 -5.89 -0.39 -0.34
N GLN A 36 -5.57 0.05 -1.55
CA GLN A 36 -6.56 0.32 -2.60
C GLN A 36 -6.16 -0.44 -3.85
N VAL A 37 -7.12 -1.12 -4.45
CA VAL A 37 -6.98 -1.80 -5.74
C VAL A 37 -8.02 -1.22 -6.67
N MET A 38 -7.62 -0.68 -7.81
CA MET A 38 -8.57 -0.13 -8.78
C MET A 38 -8.15 -0.40 -10.21
N SER A 39 -9.12 -0.41 -11.12
CA SER A 39 -8.83 -0.34 -12.55
C SER A 39 -8.05 0.93 -12.84
N PHE A 40 -6.89 0.77 -13.45
CA PHE A 40 -5.97 1.87 -13.68
C PHE A 40 -6.51 2.86 -14.72
N SER A 41 -6.43 4.16 -14.43
CA SER A 41 -6.44 5.20 -15.46
C SER A 41 -5.03 5.82 -15.55
N GLN A 42 -4.48 5.95 -16.76
CA GLN A 42 -3.18 6.57 -17.00
C GLN A 42 -3.07 7.97 -16.38
N GLN A 43 -4.21 8.68 -16.32
CA GLN A 43 -4.35 10.00 -15.72
C GLN A 43 -3.92 10.07 -14.25
N THR A 44 -4.17 9.02 -13.46
CA THR A 44 -3.84 9.00 -12.02
C THR A 44 -2.33 8.95 -11.79
N ILE A 45 -1.61 8.09 -12.52
CA ILE A 45 -0.15 8.03 -12.45
C ILE A 45 0.47 9.30 -13.04
N ASP A 46 -0.07 9.82 -14.14
CA ASP A 46 0.46 11.05 -14.74
C ASP A 46 0.29 12.24 -13.79
N ALA A 47 -0.84 12.34 -13.09
CA ALA A 47 -1.06 13.35 -12.05
C ALA A 47 -0.08 13.17 -10.87
N ALA A 48 0.18 11.95 -10.44
CA ALA A 48 1.16 11.67 -9.38
C ALA A 48 2.60 12.00 -9.82
N LYS A 49 2.99 11.61 -11.05
CA LYS A 49 4.29 11.94 -11.66
C LYS A 49 4.49 13.46 -11.77
N LYS A 50 3.45 14.21 -12.14
CA LYS A 50 3.47 15.68 -12.21
C LYS A 50 3.63 16.38 -10.85
N ARG A 51 3.27 15.73 -9.73
CA ARG A 51 3.41 16.29 -8.37
C ARG A 51 4.84 16.25 -7.83
N GLY A 52 5.80 15.70 -8.60
CA GLY A 52 7.24 15.96 -8.42
C GLY A 52 7.90 15.31 -7.20
N ARG A 53 7.31 14.27 -6.60
CA ARG A 53 7.81 13.64 -5.37
C ARG A 53 7.74 12.12 -5.39
N LEU A 54 7.64 11.54 -6.59
CA LEU A 54 7.64 10.10 -6.77
C LEU A 54 9.07 9.58 -6.94
N ALA A 55 9.54 8.78 -5.97
CA ALA A 55 10.78 8.04 -6.09
C ALA A 55 10.50 6.67 -6.74
N PRO A 56 11.13 6.32 -7.88
CA PRO A 56 10.92 5.01 -8.49
C PRO A 56 11.42 3.89 -7.58
N VAL A 57 10.70 2.76 -7.58
CA VAL A 57 11.07 1.55 -6.84
C VAL A 57 11.14 0.38 -7.80
N ALA A 58 12.32 -0.21 -7.95
CA ALA A 58 12.50 -1.38 -8.78
C ALA A 58 11.93 -2.65 -8.11
N GLU A 59 11.71 -3.69 -8.91
CA GLU A 59 11.41 -5.06 -8.45
C GLU A 59 10.12 -5.25 -7.62
N VAL A 60 9.18 -4.30 -7.68
CA VAL A 60 7.86 -4.42 -7.03
C VAL A 60 6.80 -4.86 -8.04
N ALA A 61 6.68 -4.15 -9.16
CA ALA A 61 5.63 -4.34 -10.18
C ALA A 61 6.13 -3.86 -11.56
N ASP A 62 5.25 -3.76 -12.56
CA ASP A 62 5.63 -3.28 -13.91
C ASP A 62 6.13 -1.83 -13.86
N GLU A 63 5.44 -1.00 -13.05
CA GLU A 63 5.92 0.30 -12.61
C GLU A 63 5.62 0.44 -11.12
N ALA A 64 6.55 0.97 -10.32
CA ALA A 64 6.28 1.30 -8.94
C ALA A 64 6.97 2.58 -8.49
N TYR A 65 6.28 3.33 -7.63
CA TYR A 65 6.72 4.63 -7.14
C TYR A 65 6.36 4.80 -5.67
N LEU A 66 7.29 5.38 -4.91
CA LEU A 66 7.09 5.81 -3.53
C LEU A 66 6.85 7.32 -3.48
N TYR A 67 5.92 7.73 -2.63
CA TYR A 67 5.64 9.11 -2.31
C TYR A 67 5.66 9.30 -0.80
N GLU A 68 6.44 10.27 -0.34
CA GLU A 68 6.42 10.72 1.04
C GLU A 68 5.45 11.90 1.16
N ASN A 69 4.28 11.61 1.71
CA ASN A 69 3.22 12.58 1.86
C ASN A 69 3.52 13.48 3.08
N PRO A 70 3.49 14.82 2.93
CA PRO A 70 3.75 15.76 4.02
C PRO A 70 2.77 15.62 5.20
N SER A 71 1.62 14.97 5.01
CA SER A 71 0.65 14.67 6.07
C SER A 71 1.03 13.46 6.94
N GLY A 72 2.26 12.94 6.83
CA GLY A 72 2.74 11.83 7.66
C GLY A 72 2.37 10.45 7.13
N TYR A 73 2.33 10.29 5.80
CA TYR A 73 2.12 8.98 5.17
C TYR A 73 3.25 8.65 4.21
N ILE A 74 3.53 7.37 4.09
CA ILE A 74 4.29 6.83 2.97
C ILE A 74 3.31 6.07 2.07
N GLU A 75 3.32 6.42 0.79
CA GLU A 75 2.41 5.86 -0.21
C GLU A 75 3.24 5.16 -1.29
N LEU A 76 2.87 3.94 -1.63
CA LEU A 76 3.45 3.19 -2.74
C LEU A 76 2.38 2.90 -3.78
N TYR A 77 2.64 3.37 -5.00
CA TYR A 77 1.82 3.14 -6.18
C TYR A 77 2.47 2.06 -7.03
N ALA A 78 1.77 0.97 -7.31
CA ALA A 78 2.25 -0.15 -8.11
C ALA A 78 1.26 -0.47 -9.24
N LYS A 79 1.73 -0.44 -10.48
CA LYS A 79 0.98 -0.86 -11.66
C LYS A 79 1.27 -2.33 -11.95
N VAL A 80 0.23 -3.14 -11.99
CA VAL A 80 0.30 -4.59 -12.25
C VAL A 80 -0.73 -4.92 -13.33
N GLY A 81 -0.29 -5.05 -14.58
CA GLY A 81 -1.18 -5.22 -15.72
C GLY A 81 -2.23 -4.09 -15.81
N LYS A 82 -3.51 -4.44 -15.64
CA LYS A 82 -4.65 -3.50 -15.66
C LYS A 82 -4.97 -2.87 -14.29
N HIS A 83 -4.30 -3.31 -13.24
CA HIS A 83 -4.57 -2.88 -11.87
C HIS A 83 -3.58 -1.81 -11.43
N LEU A 84 -4.10 -0.83 -10.70
CA LEU A 84 -3.30 0.07 -9.87
C LEU A 84 -3.53 -0.31 -8.41
N VAL A 85 -2.43 -0.58 -7.71
CA VAL A 85 -2.41 -0.82 -6.27
C VAL A 85 -1.80 0.37 -5.59
N THR A 86 -2.47 0.89 -4.57
CA THR A 86 -1.92 1.88 -3.65
C THR A 86 -1.80 1.25 -2.27
N VAL A 87 -0.62 1.35 -1.67
CA VAL A 87 -0.38 1.03 -0.26
C VAL A 87 -0.03 2.31 0.45
N GLN A 88 -0.84 2.74 1.40
CA GLN A 88 -0.60 3.91 2.23
C GLN A 88 -0.38 3.47 3.68
N LYS A 89 0.76 3.82 4.26
CA LYS A 89 1.11 3.55 5.67
C LYS A 89 1.27 4.88 6.40
N SER A 90 0.60 5.04 7.54
CA SER A 90 0.85 6.18 8.44
C SER A 90 2.24 6.07 9.07
N VAL A 91 2.97 7.17 9.14
CA VAL A 91 4.23 7.28 9.88
C VAL A 91 3.89 7.91 11.22
N ARG A 92 4.13 7.20 12.32
CA ARG A 92 3.87 7.76 13.66
C ARG A 92 4.87 8.88 13.96
N ALA A 93 4.54 9.77 14.89
CA ALA A 93 5.40 10.90 15.25
C ALA A 93 6.78 10.48 15.80
N ASP A 94 6.88 9.27 16.34
CA ASP A 94 8.10 8.64 16.83
C ASP A 94 8.81 7.74 15.80
N GLU A 95 8.22 7.54 14.62
CA GLU A 95 8.79 6.75 13.53
C GLU A 95 9.45 7.62 12.46
N LYS A 96 10.43 7.05 11.76
CA LYS A 96 11.03 7.67 10.58
C LYS A 96 10.45 7.05 9.31
N THR A 97 10.32 7.83 8.25
CA THR A 97 9.82 7.33 6.96
C THR A 97 10.70 6.20 6.41
N GLU A 98 12.03 6.31 6.62
CA GLU A 98 12.99 5.30 6.20
C GLU A 98 12.80 3.96 6.90
N SER A 99 12.33 3.95 8.16
CA SER A 99 12.12 2.70 8.91
C SER A 99 10.87 1.95 8.46
N VAL A 100 9.85 2.65 7.95
CA VAL A 100 8.60 2.00 7.47
C VAL A 100 8.68 1.58 5.99
N ARG A 101 9.58 2.20 5.21
CA ARG A 101 9.72 1.99 3.77
C ARG A 101 9.88 0.50 3.38
N PRO A 102 10.75 -0.31 4.02
CA PRO A 102 10.92 -1.71 3.64
C PRO A 102 9.64 -2.54 3.78
N GLY A 103 8.85 -2.31 4.83
CA GLY A 103 7.60 -3.02 5.07
C GLY A 103 6.54 -2.71 4.01
N VAL A 104 6.46 -1.44 3.59
CA VAL A 104 5.54 -0.98 2.54
C VAL A 104 5.91 -1.58 1.19
N ILE A 105 7.20 -1.60 0.85
CA ILE A 105 7.70 -2.26 -0.37
C ILE A 105 7.39 -3.76 -0.34
N ALA A 106 7.64 -4.43 0.78
CA ALA A 106 7.37 -5.86 0.92
C ALA A 106 5.88 -6.19 0.76
N LEU A 107 4.99 -5.39 1.37
CA LEU A 107 3.55 -5.55 1.24
C LEU A 107 3.09 -5.31 -0.21
N ALA A 108 3.57 -4.25 -0.86
CA ALA A 108 3.25 -3.98 -2.26
C ALA A 108 3.71 -5.10 -3.19
N LYS A 109 4.91 -5.66 -2.96
CA LYS A 109 5.42 -6.81 -3.73
C LYS A 109 4.55 -8.06 -3.53
N ALA A 110 4.10 -8.31 -2.30
CA ALA A 110 3.20 -9.41 -1.99
C ALA A 110 1.82 -9.24 -2.68
N LEU A 111 1.27 -8.02 -2.67
CA LEU A 111 0.01 -7.70 -3.36
C LEU A 111 0.17 -7.83 -4.88
N ALA A 112 1.26 -7.32 -5.45
CA ALA A 112 1.53 -7.41 -6.88
C ALA A 112 1.61 -8.87 -7.34
N ALA A 113 2.22 -9.76 -6.54
CA ALA A 113 2.26 -11.19 -6.85
C ALA A 113 0.89 -11.88 -6.86
N LYS A 114 -0.13 -11.31 -6.20
CA LYS A 114 -1.51 -11.83 -6.18
C LYS A 114 -2.39 -11.30 -7.31
N LEU A 115 -1.97 -10.22 -7.97
CA LEU A 115 -2.73 -9.55 -9.03
C LEU A 115 -2.17 -9.83 -10.44
N ARG A 116 -1.08 -10.62 -10.53
CA ARG A 116 -0.51 -11.12 -11.78
C ARG A 116 -1.28 -12.31 -12.32
#